data_AF-A0A951EPT4-F1
#
_entry.id   AF-A0A951EPT4-F1
#
_cell.length_a   1.000
_cell.length_b   1.000
_cell.length_c   1.000
_cell.angle_alpha   90.00
_cell.angle_beta   90.00
_cell.angle_gamma   90.00
#
_symmetry.space_group_name_H-M   'P 1'
#
loop_
_entity.id
_entity.type
_entity.pdbx_description
1 polymer ?
#
loop_
_entity_poly.entity_id
_entity_poly.type
_entity_poly.pdbx_seq_one_letter_code
_entity_poly.pdbx_strand_id
1 'polypeptide(L)'
;ERFHHDVLPWVWSTLAHDAEAGLPAGPRAVKVAAATAYREIIAGWQPGALDGPMLFVQARKGLDGGRIRARWPQPCEHVTVDGDHFTMMTAHADEVTAAIHRWLRTLSQR
;
A
#
# COMPACT_ATOMS: atom_id res chain seq x y z
N GLU A 1 16.80 -6.81 5.85
CA GLU A 1 16.53 -5.62 5.02
C GLU A 1 15.36 -4.88 5.64
N ARG A 2 15.40 -3.53 5.67
CA ARG A 2 14.45 -2.70 6.44
C ARG A 2 13.22 -2.37 5.55
N PHE A 3 12.01 -2.47 6.09
CA PHE A 3 10.80 -2.02 5.39
C PHE A 3 10.89 -0.52 5.06
N HIS A 4 10.80 -0.16 3.78
CA HIS A 4 10.82 1.22 3.30
C HIS A 4 9.39 1.79 3.33
N HIS A 5 9.13 2.69 4.27
CA HIS A 5 7.85 3.35 4.49
C HIS A 5 7.62 4.56 3.55
N ASP A 6 8.57 4.83 2.66
CA ASP A 6 8.64 6.04 1.81
C ASP A 6 7.66 6.03 0.63
N VAL A 7 6.68 5.12 0.62
CA VAL A 7 5.69 4.97 -0.44
C VAL A 7 4.36 5.48 0.11
N LEU A 8 4.01 6.74 -0.17
CA LEU A 8 2.73 7.36 0.23
C LEU A 8 1.85 7.66 -0.99
N PRO A 9 0.80 6.86 -1.24
CA PRO A 9 0.02 7.08 -2.45
C PRO A 9 -1.21 7.94 -2.18
N TRP A 10 -2.18 7.56 -1.34
CA TRP A 10 -3.41 8.35 -1.26
C TRP A 10 -3.28 9.74 -0.59
N VAL A 11 -2.24 9.99 0.20
CA VAL A 11 -2.03 11.29 0.88
C VAL A 11 -1.62 12.40 -0.10
N TRP A 12 -0.92 12.09 -1.21
CA TRP A 12 -0.45 13.11 -2.15
C TRP A 12 -1.43 13.48 -3.27
N SER A 13 -2.49 12.71 -3.50
CA SER A 13 -3.55 13.08 -4.45
C SER A 13 -4.25 14.40 -4.04
N THR A 14 -4.25 14.76 -2.75
CA THR A 14 -4.92 15.98 -2.27
C THR A 14 -4.00 16.96 -1.53
N LEU A 15 -2.74 16.59 -1.21
CA LEU A 15 -1.80 17.45 -0.47
C LEU A 15 -0.66 18.02 -1.32
N ALA A 16 -0.38 17.49 -2.51
CA ALA A 16 0.74 18.00 -3.33
C ALA A 16 0.42 19.28 -4.12
N HIS A 17 -0.83 19.78 -4.10
CA HIS A 17 -1.18 21.03 -4.81
C HIS A 17 -1.37 22.26 -3.90
N ASP A 18 -1.60 22.11 -2.58
CA ASP A 18 -2.07 23.24 -1.74
C ASP A 18 -1.32 23.43 -0.39
N ALA A 19 -0.18 22.76 -0.16
CA ALA A 19 0.55 22.82 1.11
C ALA A 19 1.35 24.12 1.37
N GLU A 20 0.95 25.25 0.75
CA GLU A 20 1.48 26.60 1.03
C GLU A 20 0.57 27.44 1.94
N ALA A 21 -0.50 26.87 2.53
CA ALA A 21 -1.36 27.62 3.45
C ALA A 21 -1.64 26.84 4.74
N GLY A 22 -1.27 27.42 5.88
CA GLY A 22 -1.52 26.87 7.22
C GLY A 22 -2.97 26.46 7.40
N LEU A 23 -3.19 25.20 7.76
CA LEU A 23 -4.53 24.61 7.86
C LEU A 23 -5.25 25.14 9.11
N PRO A 24 -6.37 25.88 9.00
CA PRO A 24 -7.22 26.18 10.14
C PRO A 24 -7.94 24.91 10.64
N ALA A 25 -8.40 24.93 11.89
CA ALA A 25 -9.18 23.85 12.49
C ALA A 25 -10.44 23.56 11.65
N GLY A 26 -10.56 22.33 11.16
CA GLY A 26 -11.67 21.87 10.34
C GLY A 26 -11.52 20.38 9.95
N PRO A 27 -12.54 19.76 9.35
CA PRO A 27 -12.56 18.31 9.06
C PRO A 27 -11.35 17.82 8.25
N ARG A 28 -10.79 18.67 7.38
CA ARG A 28 -9.58 18.37 6.60
C ARG A 28 -8.32 18.32 7.48
N ALA A 29 -8.15 19.26 8.40
CA ALA A 29 -7.03 19.29 9.33
C ALA A 29 -7.02 18.06 10.24
N VAL A 30 -8.19 17.61 10.70
CA VAL A 30 -8.33 16.39 11.52
C VAL A 30 -7.90 15.14 10.75
N LYS A 31 -8.28 15.01 9.46
CA LYS A 31 -7.87 13.87 8.62
C LYS A 31 -6.36 13.84 8.38
N VAL A 32 -5.75 15.00 8.14
CA VAL A 32 -4.29 15.11 7.99
C VAL A 32 -3.59 14.74 9.29
N ALA A 33 -4.06 15.26 10.43
CA ALA A 33 -3.50 14.93 11.73
C ALA A 33 -3.58 13.42 12.03
N ALA A 34 -4.71 12.79 11.73
CA ALA A 34 -4.87 11.34 11.87
C ALA A 34 -3.88 10.57 10.97
N ALA A 35 -3.78 10.92 9.68
CA ALA A 35 -2.85 10.25 8.76
C ALA A 35 -1.39 10.40 9.21
N THR A 36 -1.00 11.57 9.71
CA THR A 36 0.33 11.82 10.28
C THR A 36 0.57 10.95 11.51
N ALA A 37 -0.37 10.90 12.44
CA ALA A 37 -0.24 10.08 13.65
C ALA A 37 -0.13 8.57 13.32
N TYR A 38 -0.95 8.07 12.39
CA TYR A 38 -0.83 6.67 11.96
C TYR A 38 0.52 6.38 11.30
N ARG A 39 1.04 7.32 10.49
CA ARG A 39 2.38 7.19 9.91
C ARG A 39 3.45 7.06 10.99
N GLU A 40 3.39 7.86 12.05
CA GLU A 40 4.34 7.80 13.15
C GLU A 40 4.27 6.47 13.90
N ILE A 41 3.07 5.94 14.12
CA ILE A 41 2.87 4.62 14.76
C ILE A 41 3.51 3.50 13.95
N ILE A 42 3.38 3.53 12.63
CA ILE A 42 3.91 2.47 11.75
C ILE A 42 5.35 2.70 11.30
N ALA A 43 5.90 3.91 11.52
CA ALA A 43 7.26 4.28 11.14
C ALA A 43 8.28 3.53 12.01
N GLY A 44 8.69 2.35 11.54
CA GLY A 44 9.63 1.48 12.25
C GLY A 44 9.00 0.19 12.75
N TRP A 45 7.67 0.05 12.67
CA TRP A 45 7.02 -1.23 12.87
C TRP A 45 7.58 -2.27 11.89
N GLN A 46 7.82 -3.48 12.38
CA GLN A 46 8.20 -4.63 11.57
C GLN A 46 7.15 -5.72 11.76
N PRO A 47 6.64 -6.34 10.67
CA PRO A 47 5.75 -7.46 10.79
C PRO A 47 6.46 -8.64 11.44
N GLY A 48 5.84 -9.20 12.49
CA GLY A 48 6.20 -10.52 13.00
C GLY A 48 5.83 -11.62 12.01
N ALA A 49 6.28 -12.84 12.30
CA ALA A 49 5.81 -14.01 11.57
C ALA A 49 4.28 -14.18 11.77
N LEU A 50 3.59 -14.57 10.71
CA LEU A 50 2.17 -14.93 10.75
C LEU A 50 2.04 -16.41 10.39
N ASP A 51 1.24 -17.15 11.15
CA ASP A 51 1.04 -18.59 10.93
C ASP A 51 0.08 -18.89 9.78
N GLY A 52 -0.62 -17.87 9.28
CA GLY A 52 -1.57 -17.97 8.18
C GLY A 52 -0.90 -17.89 6.79
N PRO A 53 -1.48 -18.54 5.76
CA PRO A 53 -1.09 -18.30 4.38
C PRO A 53 -1.19 -16.82 4.03
N MET A 54 -0.22 -16.31 3.27
CA MET A 54 -0.16 -14.90 2.90
C MET A 54 0.05 -14.72 1.40
N LEU A 55 -0.73 -13.83 0.81
CA LEU A 55 -0.57 -13.35 -0.56
C LEU A 55 -0.12 -11.88 -0.55
N PHE A 56 1.01 -11.61 -1.19
CA PHE A 56 1.49 -10.25 -1.45
C PHE A 56 1.22 -9.88 -2.91
N VAL A 57 0.24 -9.01 -3.12
CA VAL A 57 -0.11 -8.46 -4.45
C VAL A 57 0.66 -7.17 -4.67
N GLN A 58 1.54 -7.15 -5.67
CA GLN A 58 2.36 -5.99 -6.00
C GLN A 58 2.00 -5.41 -7.38
N ALA A 59 2.08 -4.09 -7.50
CA ALA A 59 1.95 -3.42 -8.78
C ALA A 59 3.17 -3.70 -9.67
N ARG A 60 2.95 -3.82 -10.98
CA ARG A 60 4.02 -3.98 -11.97
C ARG A 60 4.92 -2.75 -12.03
N LYS A 61 4.32 -1.56 -12.00
CA LYS A 61 5.02 -0.27 -12.03
C LYS A 61 5.32 0.20 -10.61
N GLY A 62 6.57 0.54 -10.33
CA GLY A 62 6.94 1.24 -9.09
C GLY A 62 6.67 2.74 -9.21
N LEU A 63 6.65 3.43 -8.06
CA LEU A 63 6.60 4.90 -8.03
C LEU A 63 8.02 5.47 -8.24
N ASP A 64 8.09 6.76 -8.55
CA ASP A 64 9.35 7.49 -8.80
C ASP A 64 10.26 6.76 -9.81
N GLY A 65 9.72 6.48 -11.00
CA GLY A 65 10.44 5.76 -12.06
C GLY A 65 10.84 4.32 -11.70
N GLY A 66 10.22 3.73 -10.67
CA GLY A 66 10.53 2.39 -10.20
C GLY A 66 11.51 2.34 -9.02
N ARG A 67 12.02 3.48 -8.55
CA ARG A 67 12.87 3.57 -7.36
C ARG A 67 12.13 3.11 -6.11
N ILE A 68 10.83 3.36 -6.08
CA ILE A 68 9.98 3.03 -4.96
C ILE A 68 9.11 1.82 -5.34
N ARG A 69 9.36 0.68 -4.68
CA ARG A 69 8.63 -0.57 -4.87
C ARG A 69 8.27 -1.20 -3.53
N ALA A 70 7.02 -1.65 -3.40
CA ALA A 70 6.55 -2.34 -2.22
C ALA A 70 7.31 -3.65 -2.02
N ARG A 71 7.62 -3.98 -0.76
CA ARG A 71 8.29 -5.21 -0.37
C ARG A 71 7.63 -5.75 0.89
N TRP A 72 7.57 -7.08 0.98
CA TRP A 72 7.17 -7.76 2.19
C TRP A 72 8.33 -8.64 2.69
N PRO A 73 8.72 -8.56 3.97
CA PRO A 73 9.94 -9.22 4.46
C PRO A 73 9.73 -10.67 4.92
N GLN A 74 8.49 -11.12 5.11
CA GLN A 74 8.18 -12.48 5.57
C GLN A 74 7.82 -13.40 4.40
N PRO A 75 7.98 -14.73 4.53
CA PRO A 75 7.59 -15.68 3.49
C PRO A 75 6.11 -15.53 3.11
N CYS A 76 5.84 -15.34 1.82
CA CYS A 76 4.49 -15.26 1.28
C CYS A 76 4.49 -15.64 -0.21
N GLU A 77 3.30 -15.90 -0.76
CA GLU A 77 3.10 -16.05 -2.19
C GLU A 77 3.04 -14.65 -2.83
N HIS A 78 3.73 -14.45 -3.96
CA HIS A 78 3.78 -13.15 -4.65
C HIS A 78 2.99 -13.20 -5.95
N VAL A 79 2.24 -12.15 -6.24
CA VAL A 79 1.63 -11.95 -7.56
C VAL A 79 1.79 -10.50 -8.02
N THR A 80 2.01 -10.30 -9.31
CA THR A 80 2.18 -8.98 -9.90
C THR A 80 1.01 -8.67 -10.81
N VAL A 81 0.38 -7.51 -10.61
CA VAL A 81 -0.75 -7.01 -11.41
C VAL A 81 -0.38 -5.74 -12.18
N ASP A 82 -1.13 -5.41 -13.23
CA ASP A 82 -0.90 -4.17 -13.97
C ASP A 82 -1.19 -2.90 -13.16
N GLY A 83 -0.57 -1.81 -13.63
CA GLY A 83 -0.63 -0.51 -12.97
C GLY A 83 0.53 -0.22 -12.02
N ASP A 84 0.42 0.94 -11.37
CA ASP A 84 1.20 1.41 -10.24
C ASP A 84 0.41 1.22 -8.93
N HIS A 85 0.95 1.72 -7.81
CA HIS A 85 0.32 1.59 -6.50
C HIS A 85 -1.16 2.06 -6.46
N PHE A 86 -1.51 3.09 -7.23
CA PHE A 86 -2.87 3.62 -7.29
C PHE A 86 -3.71 2.90 -8.34
N THR A 87 -3.17 2.78 -9.55
CA THR A 87 -3.93 2.25 -10.68
C THR A 87 -4.21 0.75 -10.52
N MET A 88 -3.39 0.01 -9.77
CA MET A 88 -3.67 -1.38 -9.41
C MET A 88 -4.99 -1.56 -8.63
N MET A 89 -5.35 -0.60 -7.77
CA MET A 89 -6.55 -0.65 -6.94
C MET A 89 -7.77 0.02 -7.58
N THR A 90 -7.60 0.62 -8.75
CA THR A 90 -8.65 1.38 -9.45
C THR A 90 -8.85 0.82 -10.84
N ALA A 91 -8.04 1.27 -11.81
CA ALA A 91 -8.13 0.83 -13.21
C ALA A 91 -7.91 -0.69 -13.40
N HIS A 92 -7.18 -1.34 -12.49
CA HIS A 92 -6.87 -2.78 -12.56
C HIS A 92 -7.42 -3.58 -11.37
N ALA A 93 -8.46 -3.06 -10.69
CA ALA A 93 -9.06 -3.73 -9.53
C ALA A 93 -9.59 -5.14 -9.86
N ASP A 94 -10.05 -5.38 -11.08
CA ASP A 94 -10.51 -6.69 -11.54
C ASP A 94 -9.37 -7.72 -11.59
N GLU A 95 -8.15 -7.30 -11.94
CA GLU A 95 -6.98 -8.17 -11.96
C GLU A 95 -6.55 -8.56 -10.54
N VAL A 96 -6.59 -7.61 -9.61
CA VAL A 96 -6.37 -7.87 -8.17
C VAL A 96 -7.40 -8.88 -7.66
N THR A 97 -8.68 -8.67 -8.00
CA THR A 97 -9.79 -9.55 -7.61
C THR A 97 -9.60 -10.97 -8.15
N ALA A 98 -9.26 -11.10 -9.44
CA ALA A 98 -9.01 -12.39 -10.07
C ALA A 98 -7.81 -13.12 -9.45
N ALA A 99 -6.75 -12.40 -9.08
CA ALA A 99 -5.59 -12.96 -8.41
C ALA A 99 -5.94 -13.49 -7.01
N ILE A 100 -6.68 -12.73 -6.22
CA ILE A 100 -7.16 -13.14 -4.88
C ILE A 100 -8.03 -14.39 -4.99
N HIS A 101 -9.04 -14.40 -5.88
CA HIS A 101 -9.90 -15.57 -6.05
C HIS A 101 -9.14 -16.83 -6.49
N ARG A 102 -8.15 -16.67 -7.37
CA ARG A 102 -7.30 -17.79 -7.77
C ARG A 102 -6.54 -18.36 -6.58
N TRP A 103 -5.92 -17.50 -5.79
CA TRP A 103 -5.18 -17.90 -4.59
C TRP A 103 -6.08 -18.55 -3.54
N LEU A 104 -7.25 -17.98 -3.26
CA LEU A 104 -8.20 -18.60 -2.31
C LEU A 104 -8.61 -20.02 -2.75
N ARG A 105 -8.80 -20.25 -4.05
CA ARG A 105 -9.09 -21.60 -4.57
C ARG A 105 -7.93 -22.58 -4.36
N THR A 106 -6.67 -22.14 -4.40
CA THR A 106 -5.54 -23.05 -4.11
C THR A 106 -5.47 -23.42 -2.64
N LEU A 107 -5.93 -22.55 -1.74
CA LEU A 107 -6.01 -22.84 -0.31
C LEU A 107 -7.18 -23.76 0.04
N SER A 108 -8.34 -23.59 -0.59
CA SER A 108 -9.50 -24.47 -0.37
C SER A 108 -9.32 -25.89 -0.87
N GLN A 109 -8.30 -26.14 -1.69
CA GLN A 109 -7.95 -27.45 -2.24
C GLN A 109 -6.85 -28.17 -1.44
N ARG A 110 -6.33 -27.55 -0.38
CA ARG A 110 -5.37 -28.14 0.56
C ARG A 110 -6.10 -28.72 1.76
#